data_AF-A0A959KV01-F1
#
_entry.id   AF-A0A959KV01-F1
#
_cell.length_a   1.000
_cell.length_b   1.000
_cell.length_c   1.000
_cell.angle_alpha   90.00
_cell.angle_beta   90.00
_cell.angle_gamma   90.00
#
_symmetry.space_group_name_H-M   'P 1'
#
loop_
_entity.id
_entity.type
_entity.pdbx_description
1 polymer ?
#
loop_
_entity_poly.entity_id
_entity_poly.type
_entity_poly.pdbx_seq_one_letter_code
_entity_poly.pdbx_strand_id
1 'polypeptide(L)'
;AASGDLRLLIADLRDIVAGVSEGEGTLGYLLTDQALPQKLEAFTDHLDSLLVDEFGPVIAELQRTGEEVARSGEELRSAMEDLNRGEGVAEVLLRDSTAAADLKAILENLEEGTASFNENMEAMKHNFLFRRYFKKQAKEEEKAEN
;
A
#
# COMPACT_ATOMS: atom_id res chain seq x y z
N ALA A 1 -43.78 35.70 -12.82
CA ALA A 1 -42.32 35.46 -12.87
C ALA A 1 -42.02 34.03 -12.46
N ALA A 2 -42.05 33.69 -11.16
CA ALA A 2 -41.62 32.39 -10.63
C ALA A 2 -42.20 31.11 -11.32
N SER A 3 -43.48 31.09 -11.70
CA SER A 3 -44.07 29.91 -12.38
C SER A 3 -43.65 29.77 -13.86
N GLY A 4 -43.20 30.86 -14.50
CA GLY A 4 -42.69 30.81 -15.87
C GLY A 4 -41.25 30.29 -15.89
N ASP A 5 -40.42 30.78 -14.97
CA ASP A 5 -39.03 30.37 -14.82
C ASP A 5 -38.91 28.88 -14.45
N LEU A 6 -39.81 28.38 -13.61
CA LEU A 6 -39.88 26.95 -13.28
C LEU A 6 -40.23 26.06 -14.49
N ARG A 7 -41.08 26.55 -15.42
CA ARG A 7 -41.44 25.78 -16.62
C ARG A 7 -40.29 25.70 -17.61
N LEU A 8 -39.51 26.77 -17.74
CA LEU A 8 -38.31 26.79 -18.57
C LEU A 8 -37.24 25.84 -18.01
N LEU A 9 -36.99 25.89 -16.70
CA LEU A 9 -36.05 24.96 -16.04
C LEU A 9 -36.44 23.48 -16.23
N ILE A 10 -37.74 23.15 -16.15
CA ILE A 10 -38.22 21.78 -16.37
C ILE A 10 -38.04 21.35 -17.83
N ALA A 11 -38.18 22.27 -18.79
CA ALA A 11 -37.94 22.00 -20.20
C ALA A 11 -36.44 21.75 -20.46
N ASP A 12 -35.57 22.64 -19.99
CA ASP A 12 -34.12 22.50 -20.13
C ASP A 12 -33.60 21.20 -19.50
N LEU A 13 -34.12 20.83 -18.32
CA LEU A 13 -33.78 19.58 -17.66
C LEU A 13 -34.24 18.36 -18.47
N ARG A 14 -35.41 18.42 -19.09
CA ARG A 14 -35.91 17.34 -19.95
C ARG A 14 -35.01 17.15 -21.16
N ASP A 15 -34.57 18.24 -21.78
CA ASP A 15 -33.69 18.21 -22.95
C ASP A 15 -32.32 17.64 -22.59
N ILE A 16 -31.77 18.00 -21.42
CA ILE A 16 -30.52 17.40 -20.90
C ILE A 16 -30.69 15.89 -20.66
N VAL A 17 -31.79 15.47 -20.03
CA VAL A 17 -32.05 14.05 -19.75
C VAL A 17 -32.27 13.26 -21.05
N ALA A 18 -32.92 13.86 -22.05
CA ALA A 18 -33.10 13.26 -23.36
C ALA A 18 -31.75 13.06 -24.04
N GLY A 19 -30.90 14.10 -24.10
CA GLY A 19 -29.55 14.00 -24.64
C GLY A 19 -28.71 12.92 -23.95
N VAL A 20 -28.74 12.86 -22.62
CA VAL A 20 -28.06 11.78 -21.87
C VAL A 20 -28.62 10.40 -22.23
N SER A 21 -29.94 10.25 -22.35
CA SER A 21 -30.56 8.98 -22.73
C SER A 21 -30.25 8.56 -24.17
N GLU A 22 -29.96 9.53 -25.03
CA GLU A 22 -29.52 9.33 -26.42
C GLU A 22 -28.01 9.11 -26.55
N GLY A 23 -27.26 9.15 -25.44
CA GLY A 23 -25.83 8.93 -25.44
C GLY A 23 -24.98 10.19 -25.61
N GLU A 24 -25.60 11.37 -25.57
CA GLU A 24 -24.88 12.63 -25.70
C GLU A 24 -24.03 12.94 -24.47
N GLY A 25 -22.81 13.43 -24.71
CA GLY A 25 -21.85 13.75 -23.67
C GLY A 25 -21.26 12.52 -22.96
N THR A 26 -20.41 12.75 -21.97
CA THR A 26 -19.69 11.68 -21.27
C THR A 26 -20.61 10.79 -20.44
N LEU A 27 -21.62 11.37 -19.77
CA LEU A 27 -22.60 10.61 -18.99
C LEU A 27 -23.54 9.79 -19.90
N GLY A 28 -23.97 10.35 -21.03
CA GLY A 28 -24.76 9.60 -21.99
C GLY A 28 -23.99 8.43 -22.56
N TYR A 29 -22.75 8.64 -22.99
CA TYR A 29 -21.85 7.56 -23.41
C TYR A 29 -21.72 6.47 -22.33
N LEU A 30 -21.47 6.85 -21.07
CA LEU A 30 -21.34 5.90 -19.96
C LEU A 30 -22.62 5.08 -19.68
N LEU A 31 -23.80 5.69 -19.81
CA LEU A 31 -25.08 5.04 -19.51
C LEU A 31 -25.61 4.20 -20.67
N THR A 32 -25.25 4.55 -21.90
CA THR A 32 -25.76 3.90 -23.11
C THR A 32 -24.79 2.87 -23.71
N ASP A 33 -23.51 2.90 -23.36
CA ASP A 33 -22.52 1.95 -23.88
C ASP A 33 -22.73 0.54 -23.30
N GLN A 34 -23.31 -0.34 -24.12
CA GLN A 34 -23.56 -1.74 -23.77
C GLN A 34 -22.28 -2.58 -23.61
N ALA A 35 -21.14 -2.11 -24.14
CA ALA A 35 -19.84 -2.78 -24.04
C ALA A 35 -19.05 -2.35 -22.80
N LEU A 36 -19.45 -1.25 -22.13
CA LEU A 36 -18.76 -0.71 -20.96
C LEU A 36 -18.73 -1.71 -19.78
N PRO A 37 -19.81 -2.45 -19.45
CA PRO A 37 -19.75 -3.44 -18.38
C PRO A 37 -18.66 -4.50 -18.61
N GLN A 38 -18.52 -5.03 -19.83
CA GLN A 38 -17.50 -6.05 -20.13
C GLN A 38 -16.09 -5.46 -20.12
N LYS A 39 -15.92 -4.21 -20.56
CA LYS A 39 -14.63 -3.51 -20.45
C LYS A 39 -14.22 -3.27 -19.00
N LEU A 40 -15.18 -2.88 -18.15
CA LEU A 40 -14.94 -2.70 -16.73
C LEU A 40 -14.61 -4.04 -16.05
N GLU A 41 -15.33 -5.10 -16.37
CA GLU A 41 -15.04 -6.45 -15.88
C GLU A 41 -13.61 -6.89 -16.26
N ALA A 42 -13.26 -6.80 -17.54
CA ALA A 42 -11.92 -7.13 -18.02
C ALA A 42 -10.82 -6.28 -17.38
N PHE A 43 -11.08 -4.99 -17.16
CA PHE A 43 -10.16 -4.10 -16.45
C PHE A 43 -10.00 -4.51 -14.99
N THR A 44 -11.09 -4.84 -14.30
CA THR A 44 -11.03 -5.29 -12.90
C THR A 44 -10.33 -6.63 -12.76
N ASP A 45 -10.50 -7.55 -13.71
CA ASP A 45 -9.80 -8.83 -13.73
C ASP A 45 -8.30 -8.64 -13.98
N HIS A 46 -7.94 -7.73 -14.90
CA HIS A 46 -6.54 -7.39 -15.14
C HIS A 46 -5.90 -6.74 -13.91
N LEU A 47 -6.58 -5.80 -13.26
CA LEU A 47 -6.11 -5.22 -12.00
C LEU A 47 -5.96 -6.28 -10.90
N ASP A 48 -6.90 -7.21 -10.76
CA ASP A 48 -6.78 -8.26 -9.76
C ASP A 48 -5.56 -9.15 -10.03
N SER A 49 -5.34 -9.55 -11.29
CA SER A 49 -4.18 -10.35 -11.64
C SER A 49 -2.86 -9.60 -11.42
N LEU A 50 -2.78 -8.32 -11.79
CA LEU A 50 -1.61 -7.49 -11.50
C LEU A 50 -1.35 -7.41 -9.99
N LEU A 51 -2.37 -7.06 -9.19
CA LEU A 51 -2.19 -6.85 -7.76
C LEU A 51 -1.88 -8.13 -7.00
N VAL A 52 -2.49 -9.25 -7.41
CA VAL A 52 -2.38 -10.52 -6.70
C VAL A 52 -1.23 -11.38 -7.21
N ASP A 53 -1.17 -11.59 -8.52
CA ASP A 53 -0.26 -12.56 -9.11
C ASP A 53 1.13 -11.95 -9.39
N GLU A 54 1.19 -10.64 -9.71
CA GLU A 54 2.44 -9.96 -10.01
C GLU A 54 3.01 -9.16 -8.83
N PHE A 55 2.20 -8.30 -8.20
CA PHE A 55 2.63 -7.49 -7.05
C PHE A 55 2.60 -8.26 -5.73
N GLY A 56 1.75 -9.28 -5.59
CA GLY A 56 1.65 -10.06 -4.36
C GLY A 56 2.98 -10.67 -3.90
N PRO A 57 3.72 -11.37 -4.77
CA PRO A 57 5.05 -11.88 -4.43
C PRO A 57 6.05 -10.79 -4.04
N VAL A 58 5.97 -9.61 -4.67
CA VAL A 58 6.84 -8.46 -4.34
C VAL A 58 6.54 -7.94 -2.94
N ILE A 59 5.27 -7.82 -2.56
CA ILE A 59 4.85 -7.39 -1.23
C ILE A 59 5.34 -8.38 -0.17
N ALA A 60 5.19 -9.68 -0.40
CA ALA A 60 5.66 -10.72 0.52
C ALA A 60 7.20 -10.68 0.67
N GLU A 61 7.92 -10.50 -0.44
CA GLU A 61 9.38 -10.41 -0.43
C GLU A 61 9.88 -9.14 0.30
N LEU A 62 9.17 -8.01 0.13
CA LEU A 62 9.46 -6.79 0.87
C LEU A 62 9.25 -6.99 2.38
N GLN A 63 8.16 -7.64 2.79
CA GLN A 63 7.91 -7.95 4.20
C GLN A 63 9.03 -8.81 4.78
N ARG A 64 9.40 -9.89 4.09
CA ARG A 64 10.51 -10.78 4.48
C ARG A 64 11.83 -10.02 4.61
N THR A 65 12.13 -9.17 3.63
CA THR A 65 13.35 -8.34 3.64
C THR A 65 13.35 -7.38 4.84
N GLY A 66 12.22 -6.73 5.13
CA GLY A 66 12.08 -5.85 6.28
C GLY A 66 12.33 -6.57 7.61
N GLU A 67 11.80 -7.78 7.77
CA GLU A 67 12.04 -8.62 8.94
C GLU A 67 13.51 -9.04 9.08
N GLU A 68 14.18 -9.41 7.98
CA GLU A 68 15.62 -9.76 7.99
C GLU A 68 16.50 -8.57 8.35
N VAL A 69 16.16 -7.39 7.84
CA VAL A 69 16.84 -6.14 8.16
C VAL A 69 16.66 -5.78 9.63
N ALA A 70 15.44 -5.91 10.17
CA ALA A 70 15.18 -5.70 11.60
C ALA A 70 16.00 -6.65 12.48
N ARG A 71 16.00 -7.95 12.14
CA ARG A 71 16.79 -8.97 12.85
C ARG A 71 18.29 -8.67 12.81
N SER A 72 18.82 -8.30 11.65
CA SER A 72 20.24 -7.94 11.50
C SER A 72 20.59 -6.75 12.40
N GLY A 73 19.67 -5.78 12.54
CA GLY A 73 19.80 -4.66 13.46
C GLY A 73 19.88 -5.09 14.93
N GLU A 74 19.04 -6.04 15.34
CA GLU A 74 19.05 -6.60 16.69
C GLU A 74 20.36 -7.37 16.97
N GLU A 75 20.84 -8.17 16.03
CA GLU A 75 22.11 -8.90 16.15
C GLU A 75 23.29 -7.94 16.28
N LEU A 76 23.32 -6.87 15.46
CA LEU A 76 24.34 -5.82 15.54
C LEU A 76 24.29 -5.08 16.89
N ARG A 77 23.09 -4.78 17.40
CA ARG A 77 22.91 -4.17 18.72
C ARG A 77 23.45 -5.08 19.83
N SER A 78 23.09 -6.36 19.80
CA SER A 78 23.57 -7.35 20.76
C SER A 78 25.10 -7.45 20.73
N ALA A 79 25.71 -7.51 19.55
CA ALA A 79 27.16 -7.53 19.40
C ALA A 79 27.82 -6.25 19.97
N MET A 80 27.23 -5.08 19.74
CA MET A 80 27.71 -3.81 20.32
C MET A 80 27.61 -3.78 21.84
N GLU A 81 26.54 -4.33 22.41
CA GLU A 81 26.37 -4.44 23.87
C GLU A 81 27.37 -5.41 24.50
N ASP A 82 27.62 -6.54 23.84
CA ASP A 82 28.63 -7.51 24.28
C ASP A 82 30.04 -6.91 24.25
N LEU A 83 30.36 -6.13 23.21
CA LEU A 83 31.62 -5.39 23.10
C LEU A 83 31.76 -4.32 24.20
N ASN A 84 30.67 -3.64 24.58
CA ASN A 84 30.67 -2.67 25.68
C ASN A 84 30.79 -3.32 27.07
N ARG A 85 30.46 -4.62 27.21
CA ARG A 85 30.54 -5.37 28.47
C ARG A 85 31.88 -6.10 28.69
N GLY A 86 32.72 -6.24 27.65
CA GLY A 86 34.01 -6.94 27.72
C GLY A 86 35.16 -6.03 28.15
N GLU A 87 35.77 -6.31 29.31
CA GLU A 87 36.94 -5.58 29.82
C GLU A 87 38.15 -5.71 28.88
N GLY A 88 38.58 -4.63 28.22
CA GLY A 88 39.79 -4.66 27.36
C GLY A 88 40.04 -3.43 26.48
N VAL A 89 41.09 -3.51 25.65
CA VAL A 89 41.52 -2.41 24.73
C VAL A 89 40.44 -2.08 23.69
N ALA A 90 39.57 -3.05 23.35
CA ALA A 90 38.42 -2.83 22.48
C ALA A 90 37.34 -1.94 23.12
N GLU A 91 37.16 -1.97 24.45
CA GLU A 91 36.20 -1.13 25.18
C GLU A 91 36.57 0.36 25.09
N VAL A 92 37.85 0.67 25.33
CA VAL A 92 38.38 2.05 25.29
C VAL A 92 38.42 2.57 23.85
N LEU A 93 38.80 1.73 22.88
CA LEU A 93 38.82 2.13 21.48
C LEU A 93 37.41 2.32 20.93
N LEU A 94 36.43 1.49 21.29
CA LEU A 94 35.06 1.67 20.81
C LEU A 94 34.38 2.87 21.48
N ARG A 95 34.50 3.06 22.80
CA ARG A 95 33.88 4.20 23.51
C ARG A 95 34.30 5.57 22.97
N ASP A 96 35.55 5.72 22.54
CA ASP A 96 36.10 6.97 22.01
C ASP A 96 36.26 6.98 20.48
N SER A 97 35.81 5.93 19.77
CA SER A 97 35.91 5.90 18.30
C SER A 97 34.72 6.54 17.61
N THR A 98 35.03 7.23 16.51
CA THR A 98 34.04 7.65 15.49
C THR A 98 33.24 6.46 14.97
N ALA A 99 33.85 5.27 14.86
CA ALA A 99 33.18 4.05 14.39
C ALA A 99 32.01 3.62 15.28
N ALA A 100 32.12 3.75 16.61
CA ALA A 100 31.01 3.42 17.50
C ALA A 100 29.85 4.43 17.40
N ALA A 101 30.17 5.71 17.20
CA ALA A 101 29.17 6.74 16.94
C ALA A 101 28.44 6.49 15.61
N ASP A 102 29.18 6.14 14.56
CA ASP A 102 28.62 5.80 13.25
C ASP A 102 27.73 4.55 13.32
N LEU A 103 28.17 3.50 14.02
CA LEU A 103 27.38 2.28 14.23
C LEU A 103 26.10 2.57 15.01
N LYS A 104 26.17 3.39 16.06
CA LYS A 104 24.99 3.82 16.80
C LYS A 104 24.01 4.58 15.89
N ALA A 105 24.49 5.52 15.08
CA ALA A 105 23.67 6.25 14.13
C ALA A 105 23.04 5.32 13.08
N ILE A 106 23.76 4.31 12.60
CA ILE A 106 23.22 3.29 11.69
C ILE A 106 22.09 2.52 12.37
N LEU A 107 22.28 2.07 13.62
CA LEU A 107 21.25 1.35 14.37
C LEU A 107 20.00 2.20 14.64
N GLU A 108 20.17 3.48 14.96
CA GLU A 108 19.05 4.42 15.15
C GLU A 108 18.27 4.62 13.84
N ASN A 109 18.96 4.87 12.71
CA ASN A 109 18.32 5.00 11.40
C ASN A 109 17.64 3.69 10.95
N LEU A 110 18.23 2.55 11.30
CA LEU A 110 17.67 1.24 10.99
C LEU A 110 16.38 0.99 11.77
N GLU A 111 16.36 1.32 13.06
CA GLU A 111 15.18 1.20 13.91
C GLU A 111 14.05 2.11 13.42
N GLU A 112 14.36 3.38 13.14
CA GLU A 112 13.37 4.33 12.61
C GLU A 112 12.87 3.90 11.21
N GLY A 113 13.78 3.47 10.34
CA GLY A 113 13.47 3.01 8.99
C GLY A 113 12.61 1.74 8.98
N THR A 114 12.92 0.76 9.82
CA THR A 114 12.13 -0.49 9.94
C THR A 114 10.78 -0.25 10.61
N ALA A 115 10.70 0.66 11.59
CA ALA A 115 9.42 1.07 12.18
C ALA A 115 8.53 1.76 11.13
N SER A 116 9.07 2.72 10.39
CA SER A 116 8.34 3.43 9.31
C SER A 116 7.95 2.48 8.18
N PHE A 117 8.81 1.53 7.83
CA PHE A 117 8.52 0.49 6.86
C PHE A 117 7.32 -0.36 7.30
N ASN A 118 7.32 -0.83 8.55
CA ASN A 118 6.21 -1.63 9.10
C ASN A 118 4.89 -0.84 9.12
N GLU A 119 4.93 0.45 9.47
CA GLU A 119 3.75 1.31 9.40
C GLU A 119 3.21 1.42 7.97
N ASN A 120 4.09 1.63 6.98
CA ASN A 120 3.70 1.69 5.57
C ASN A 120 3.12 0.36 5.07
N MET A 121 3.68 -0.78 5.51
CA MET A 121 3.16 -2.11 5.19
C MET A 121 1.77 -2.32 5.78
N GLU A 122 1.52 -1.82 7.00
CA GLU A 122 0.20 -1.90 7.62
C GLU A 122 -0.81 -0.96 6.92
N ALA A 123 -0.39 0.26 6.58
CA ALA A 123 -1.22 1.19 5.81
C ALA A 123 -1.60 0.62 4.44
N MET A 124 -0.71 -0.13 3.79
CA MET A 124 -0.98 -0.82 2.54
C MET A 124 -2.14 -1.82 2.66
N LYS A 125 -2.26 -2.53 3.79
CA LYS A 125 -3.37 -3.46 4.07
C LYS A 125 -4.74 -2.79 4.09
N HIS A 126 -4.77 -1.52 4.46
CA HIS A 126 -6.01 -0.74 4.51
C HIS A 126 -6.36 -0.05 3.19
N ASN A 127 -5.46 -0.04 2.21
CA ASN A 127 -5.73 0.56 0.91
C ASN A 127 -6.72 -0.31 0.09
N PHE A 128 -7.70 0.34 -0.55
CA PHE A 128 -8.76 -0.34 -1.29
C PHE A 128 -8.22 -1.20 -2.45
N LEU A 129 -7.10 -0.82 -3.05
CA LEU A 129 -6.46 -1.56 -4.15
C LEU A 129 -6.03 -2.95 -3.66
N PHE A 130 -5.28 -3.00 -2.55
CA PHE A 130 -4.68 -4.24 -2.06
C PHE A 130 -5.62 -5.07 -1.17
N ARG A 131 -6.81 -4.55 -0.83
CA ARG A 131 -7.77 -5.24 0.04
C ARG A 131 -8.13 -6.66 -0.43
N ARG A 132 -8.29 -6.84 -1.75
CA ARG A 132 -8.62 -8.15 -2.32
C ARG A 132 -7.43 -9.12 -2.22
N TYR A 133 -6.22 -8.64 -2.48
CA TYR A 133 -4.97 -9.38 -2.30
C TYR A 133 -4.83 -9.90 -0.86
N PHE A 134 -4.87 -9.02 0.14
CA PHE A 134 -4.73 -9.44 1.55
C PHE A 134 -5.86 -10.35 2.02
N LYS A 135 -7.07 -10.19 1.49
CA LYS A 135 -8.19 -11.12 1.75
C LYS A 135 -7.96 -12.50 1.12
N LYS A 136 -7.29 -12.58 -0.03
CA LYS A 136 -6.94 -13.86 -0.66
C LYS A 136 -5.85 -14.56 0.15
N GLN A 137 -4.82 -13.84 0.56
CA GLN A 137 -3.74 -14.34 1.42
C GLN A 137 -4.28 -14.96 2.73
N ALA A 138 -5.11 -14.23 3.48
CA ALA A 138 -5.67 -14.72 4.75
C ALA A 138 -6.50 -16.01 4.59
N LYS A 139 -7.20 -16.16 3.45
CA LYS A 139 -7.96 -17.39 3.13
C LYS A 139 -7.06 -18.56 2.77
N GLU A 140 -5.91 -18.30 2.16
CA GLU A 140 -4.94 -19.34 1.81
C GLU A 140 -4.22 -19.85 3.06
N GLU A 141 -3.90 -18.96 4.00
CA GLU A 141 -3.36 -19.29 5.33
C GLU A 141 -4.35 -20.14 6.14
N GLU A 142 -5.61 -19.72 6.25
CA GLU A 142 -6.66 -20.49 6.97
C GLU A 142 -6.87 -21.90 6.39
N LYS A 143 -6.68 -22.07 5.08
CA LYS A 143 -6.76 -23.37 4.41
C LYS A 143 -5.51 -24.23 4.63
N ALA A 144 -4.34 -23.62 4.82
CA ALA A 144 -3.11 -24.34 5.10
C ALA A 144 -3.06 -24.86 6.55
N GLU A 145 -3.80 -24.22 7.45
CA GLU A 145 -3.86 -24.60 8.87
C GLU A 145 -4.93 -25.67 9.21
N ASN A 146 -5.87 -25.97 8.30
CA ASN A 146 -6.93 -26.98 8.47
C ASN A 146 -6.69 -28.27 7.68
#